data_AF-A0A9P6NT59-F1
#
_entry.id   AF-A0A9P6NT59-F1
#
_cell.length_a   1.000
_cell.length_b   1.000
_cell.length_c   1.000
_cell.angle_alpha   90.00
_cell.angle_beta   90.00
_cell.angle_gamma   90.00
#
_symmetry.space_group_name_H-M   'P 1'
#
loop_
_entity.id
_entity.type
_entity.pdbx_description
1 polymer ?
#
loop_
_entity_poly.entity_id
_entity_poly.type
_entity_poly.pdbx_seq_one_letter_code
_entity_poly.pdbx_strand_id
1 'polypeptide(L)'
;MNWSSPRDAAWISATQSLKCTSPFDVFLLLKSSDFINHDLNHALDHCDASSPQPSFELVLRKWYDLQPSMEFRCFVKQKELIGICQRDVNYYQFLQAMKGDLEVKIHNFFEDHIRDNFESVHYVFDVYIPRNQEKVWVVDFNPFSTTTDSLLYEWTELASFDVDKQDPEFRIIQSQAEASANACSAPRFATNMVPKDVIDLSDGRSIAEFAEEFQRAMVMSAGGQESDDDSE
;
A
#
# COMPACT_ATOMS: atom_id res chain seq x y z
N MET A 1 7.07 9.37 -4.75
CA MET A 1 7.94 9.37 -5.95
C MET A 1 7.05 9.06 -7.13
N ASN A 2 7.57 8.45 -8.21
CA ASN A 2 6.79 8.12 -9.40
C ASN A 2 5.59 7.22 -9.12
N TRP A 3 5.73 6.24 -8.21
CA TRP A 3 4.69 5.22 -7.98
C TRP A 3 4.19 5.22 -6.55
N SER A 4 5.10 5.19 -5.58
CA SER A 4 4.76 5.01 -4.18
C SER A 4 4.74 6.33 -3.41
N SER A 5 3.76 6.43 -2.50
CA SER A 5 3.73 7.41 -1.41
C SER A 5 4.36 6.80 -0.14
N PRO A 6 5.05 7.58 0.72
CA PRO A 6 5.75 7.08 1.91
C PRO A 6 4.80 6.77 3.10
N ARG A 7 3.73 6.01 2.83
CA ARG A 7 2.66 5.65 3.79
C ARG A 7 3.18 4.84 4.97
N ASP A 8 4.12 3.96 4.70
CA ASP A 8 4.85 3.15 5.65
C ASP A 8 5.74 3.97 6.59
N ALA A 9 6.15 5.18 6.20
CA ALA A 9 6.95 6.07 7.05
C ALA A 9 6.12 7.05 7.88
N ALA A 10 4.78 6.99 7.85
CA ALA A 10 3.95 7.95 8.59
C ALA A 10 4.27 7.99 10.09
N TRP A 11 4.76 6.89 10.67
CA TRP A 11 5.11 6.77 12.09
C TRP A 11 6.25 7.70 12.53
N ILE A 12 7.16 8.10 11.64
CA ILE A 12 8.29 8.98 12.01
C ILE A 12 7.86 10.45 12.10
N SER A 13 6.71 10.80 11.50
CA SER A 13 6.15 12.15 11.55
C SER A 13 5.58 12.45 12.92
N ALA A 14 5.82 13.67 13.42
CA ALA A 14 5.27 14.13 14.71
C ALA A 14 3.73 14.08 14.78
N THR A 15 3.05 14.10 13.63
CA THR A 15 1.58 14.03 13.54
C THR A 15 1.06 12.65 13.16
N GLN A 16 1.94 11.66 12.98
CA GLN A 16 1.60 10.34 12.45
C GLN A 16 0.81 10.40 11.14
N SER A 17 1.14 11.37 10.28
CA SER A 17 0.46 11.63 9.01
C SER A 17 1.45 11.98 7.91
N LEU A 18 0.99 11.91 6.65
CA LEU A 18 1.77 12.32 5.48
C LEU A 18 1.71 13.83 5.20
N LYS A 19 1.02 14.59 6.06
CA LYS A 19 0.91 16.03 5.91
C LYS A 19 2.28 16.67 6.13
N CYS A 20 2.82 17.24 5.06
CA CYS A 20 4.05 18.02 5.11
C CYS A 20 3.74 19.51 5.10
N THR A 21 4.41 20.27 5.96
CA THR A 21 4.31 21.74 6.02
C THR A 21 5.63 22.44 5.72
N SER A 22 6.72 21.68 5.67
CA SER A 22 8.05 22.14 5.30
C SER A 22 8.75 21.13 4.38
N PRO A 23 9.81 21.54 3.64
CA PRO A 23 10.64 20.61 2.90
C PRO A 23 11.29 19.55 3.78
N PHE A 24 11.59 19.87 5.05
CA PHE A 24 12.16 18.92 6.00
C PHE A 24 11.23 17.72 6.23
N ASP A 25 9.93 17.97 6.43
CA ASP A 25 8.92 16.92 6.60
C ASP A 25 8.89 15.98 5.40
N VAL A 26 8.98 16.54 4.18
CA VAL A 26 9.02 15.78 2.93
C VAL A 26 10.25 14.88 2.89
N PHE A 27 11.44 15.43 3.14
CA PHE A 27 12.67 14.65 3.12
C PHE A 27 12.70 13.57 4.20
N LEU A 28 12.18 13.87 5.39
CA LEU A 28 12.08 12.90 6.49
C LEU A 28 11.25 11.70 6.07
N LEU A 29 10.01 11.93 5.60
CA LEU A 29 9.13 10.84 5.16
C LEU A 29 9.72 10.03 4.00
N LEU A 30 10.28 10.71 2.99
CA LEU A 30 10.83 10.02 1.82
C LEU A 30 12.06 9.16 2.18
N LYS A 31 12.95 9.66 3.04
CA LYS A 31 14.16 8.92 3.45
C LYS A 31 13.88 7.77 4.40
N SER A 32 12.76 7.81 5.12
CA SER A 32 12.39 6.80 6.12
C SER A 32 11.40 5.77 5.59
N SER A 33 11.11 5.77 4.28
CA SER A 33 10.14 4.87 3.65
C SER A 33 10.83 3.78 2.85
N ASP A 34 10.50 2.54 3.17
CA ASP A 34 10.89 1.37 2.39
C ASP A 34 10.16 1.34 1.05
N PHE A 35 8.93 1.86 0.97
CA PHE A 35 8.22 1.99 -0.32
C PHE A 35 8.95 2.93 -1.27
N ILE A 36 9.48 4.05 -0.76
CA ILE A 36 10.30 4.96 -1.56
C ILE A 36 11.64 4.33 -1.93
N ASN A 37 12.24 3.57 -1.01
CA ASN A 37 13.46 2.82 -1.30
C ASN A 37 13.24 1.75 -2.39
N HIS A 38 12.09 1.09 -2.38
CA HIS A 38 11.68 0.15 -3.43
C HIS A 38 11.50 0.86 -4.78
N ASP A 39 10.81 2.01 -4.82
CA ASP A 39 10.69 2.81 -6.05
C ASP A 39 12.06 3.16 -6.65
N LEU A 40 13.05 3.49 -5.82
CA LEU A 40 14.38 3.90 -6.26
C LEU A 40 15.26 2.75 -6.78
N ASN A 41 15.15 1.56 -6.17
CA ASN A 41 16.11 0.48 -6.41
C ASN A 41 15.52 -0.76 -7.06
N HIS A 42 14.20 -0.98 -6.93
CA HIS A 42 13.55 -2.26 -7.23
C HIS A 42 12.31 -2.12 -8.14
N ALA A 43 11.96 -0.91 -8.58
CA ALA A 43 10.76 -0.65 -9.37
C ALA A 43 10.65 -1.48 -10.66
N LEU A 44 11.80 -1.87 -11.25
CA LEU A 44 11.87 -2.60 -12.52
C LEU A 44 12.36 -4.04 -12.36
N ASP A 45 12.48 -4.58 -11.14
CA ASP A 45 13.03 -5.93 -10.89
C ASP A 45 12.20 -7.04 -11.55
N HIS A 46 10.93 -6.77 -11.85
CA HIS A 46 10.01 -7.68 -12.52
C HIS A 46 9.77 -7.34 -14.00
N CYS A 47 10.49 -6.36 -14.54
CA CYS A 47 10.43 -5.96 -15.94
C CYS A 47 11.55 -6.60 -16.76
N ASP A 48 11.39 -6.63 -18.09
CA ASP A 48 12.44 -7.10 -18.98
C ASP A 48 13.68 -6.19 -18.89
N ALA A 49 14.87 -6.79 -18.94
CA ALA A 49 16.16 -6.10 -18.80
C ALA A 49 16.43 -5.02 -19.89
N SER A 50 15.63 -5.00 -20.96
CA SER A 50 15.68 -3.98 -22.01
C SER A 50 14.90 -2.71 -21.67
N SER A 51 14.19 -2.68 -20.53
CA SER A 51 13.38 -1.52 -20.13
C SER A 51 14.26 -0.29 -19.85
N PRO A 52 13.90 0.89 -20.38
CA PRO A 52 14.65 2.10 -20.12
C PRO A 52 14.61 2.45 -18.64
N GLN A 53 15.73 2.96 -18.13
CA GLN A 53 15.79 3.46 -16.76
C GLN A 53 14.82 4.65 -16.60
N PRO A 54 14.02 4.69 -15.52
CA PRO A 54 13.02 5.72 -15.33
C PRO A 54 13.68 7.03 -14.90
N SER A 55 13.10 8.16 -15.30
CA SER A 55 13.42 9.44 -14.67
C SER A 55 12.60 9.57 -13.39
N PHE A 56 13.27 9.85 -12.28
CA PHE A 56 12.58 10.02 -11.00
C PHE A 56 11.96 11.41 -10.86
N GLU A 57 10.74 11.44 -10.32
CA GLU A 57 9.96 12.64 -10.12
C GLU A 57 9.54 12.81 -8.65
N LEU A 58 9.71 14.03 -8.14
CA LEU A 58 9.17 14.43 -6.84
C LEU A 58 7.74 14.96 -7.01
N VAL A 59 6.76 14.11 -6.72
CA VAL A 59 5.34 14.45 -6.79
C VAL A 59 4.85 15.00 -5.45
N LEU A 60 4.41 16.26 -5.44
CA LEU A 60 3.78 16.90 -4.27
C LEU A 60 2.28 17.07 -4.52
N ARG A 61 1.45 16.31 -3.80
CA ARG A 61 -0.01 16.43 -3.86
C ARG A 61 -0.51 17.31 -2.72
N LYS A 62 -1.46 18.20 -2.99
CA LYS A 62 -2.08 19.02 -1.94
C LYS A 62 -2.74 18.11 -0.91
N TRP A 63 -2.43 18.34 0.37
CA TRP A 63 -3.01 17.57 1.47
C TRP A 63 -4.50 17.84 1.65
N TYR A 64 -5.27 16.77 1.85
CA TYR A 64 -6.66 16.79 2.26
C TYR A 64 -6.87 15.76 3.36
N ASP A 65 -7.75 16.06 4.31
CA ASP A 65 -8.15 15.12 5.35
C ASP A 65 -9.25 14.20 4.79
N LEU A 66 -8.81 13.17 4.07
CA LEU A 66 -9.70 12.22 3.41
C LEU A 66 -10.18 11.17 4.41
N GLN A 67 -11.49 10.94 4.45
CA GLN A 67 -12.09 9.87 5.24
C GLN A 67 -11.69 8.49 4.66
N PRO A 68 -10.93 7.63 5.38
CA PRO A 68 -10.43 6.37 4.83
C PRO A 68 -11.52 5.38 4.38
N SER A 69 -12.67 5.41 5.05
CA SER A 69 -13.84 4.58 4.71
C SER A 69 -14.42 4.81 3.32
N MET A 70 -14.04 5.91 2.67
CA MET A 70 -14.58 6.34 1.38
C MET A 70 -13.56 6.22 0.24
N GLU A 71 -12.50 5.44 0.47
CA GLU A 71 -11.51 5.08 -0.53
C GLU A 71 -11.73 3.62 -0.97
N PHE A 72 -11.70 3.39 -2.28
CA PHE A 72 -12.00 2.10 -2.89
C PHE A 72 -10.94 1.76 -3.93
N ARG A 73 -10.56 0.49 -3.99
CA ARG A 73 -9.66 -0.07 -4.99
C ARG A 73 -10.47 -0.81 -6.04
N CYS A 74 -10.17 -0.55 -7.30
CA CYS A 74 -10.88 -1.08 -8.45
C CYS A 74 -9.91 -1.87 -9.32
N PHE A 75 -10.31 -3.08 -9.72
CA PHE A 75 -9.50 -4.00 -10.52
C PHE A 75 -10.04 -4.07 -11.93
N VAL A 76 -9.17 -3.84 -12.91
CA VAL A 76 -9.54 -3.83 -14.33
C VAL A 76 -8.75 -4.90 -15.06
N LYS A 77 -9.46 -5.72 -15.83
CA LYS A 77 -8.88 -6.77 -16.66
C LYS A 77 -9.57 -6.77 -18.01
N GLN A 78 -8.79 -6.78 -19.10
CA GLN A 78 -9.32 -6.74 -20.47
C GLN A 78 -10.21 -5.52 -20.72
N LYS A 79 -9.89 -4.37 -20.10
CA LYS A 79 -10.71 -3.15 -20.08
C LYS A 79 -12.11 -3.30 -19.48
N GLU A 80 -12.36 -4.35 -18.71
CA GLU A 80 -13.57 -4.53 -17.90
C GLU A 80 -13.24 -4.36 -16.42
N LEU A 81 -14.15 -3.73 -15.68
CA LEU A 81 -14.09 -3.66 -14.23
C LEU A 81 -14.48 -5.04 -13.67
N ILE A 82 -13.54 -5.74 -13.02
CA ILE A 82 -13.73 -7.11 -12.51
C ILE A 82 -13.91 -7.18 -10.99
N GLY A 83 -13.70 -6.06 -10.28
CA GLY A 83 -13.93 -6.01 -8.85
C GLY A 83 -13.69 -4.65 -8.25
N ILE A 84 -14.38 -4.36 -7.15
CA ILE A 84 -14.20 -3.17 -6.33
C ILE A 84 -14.07 -3.64 -4.88
N CYS A 85 -13.16 -3.06 -4.10
CA CYS A 85 -13.15 -3.27 -2.65
C CYS A 85 -12.87 -2.01 -1.84
N GLN A 86 -13.28 -2.04 -0.57
CA GLN A 86 -12.87 -1.05 0.42
C GLN A 86 -11.34 -1.03 0.60
N ARG A 87 -10.73 0.16 0.59
CA ARG A 87 -9.28 0.30 0.73
C ARG A 87 -8.77 0.11 2.16
N ASP A 88 -9.56 0.59 3.11
CA ASP A 88 -9.30 0.50 4.55
C ASP A 88 -9.86 -0.81 5.13
N VAL A 89 -9.24 -1.36 6.17
CA VAL A 89 -9.62 -2.68 6.74
C VAL A 89 -10.59 -2.58 7.92
N ASN A 90 -11.01 -1.38 8.33
CA ASN A 90 -11.98 -1.23 9.41
C ASN A 90 -13.41 -1.53 8.96
N TYR A 91 -14.25 -1.92 9.92
CA TYR A 91 -15.68 -2.07 9.67
C TYR A 91 -16.41 -0.72 9.74
N TYR A 92 -17.18 -0.41 8.70
CA TYR A 92 -18.03 0.77 8.64
C TYR A 92 -19.48 0.40 8.33
N GLN A 93 -20.32 0.36 9.36
CA GLN A 93 -21.72 -0.06 9.24
C GLN A 93 -22.50 0.69 8.15
N PHE A 94 -22.24 1.99 7.97
CA PHE A 94 -22.96 2.82 6.99
C PHE A 94 -22.65 2.45 5.53
N LEU A 95 -21.51 1.80 5.25
CA LEU A 95 -21.15 1.41 3.88
C LEU A 95 -22.12 0.36 3.32
N GLN A 96 -22.70 -0.50 4.16
CA GLN A 96 -23.68 -1.49 3.70
C GLN A 96 -24.90 -0.84 3.05
N ALA A 97 -25.39 0.24 3.64
CA ALA A 97 -26.55 0.97 3.12
C ALA A 97 -26.23 1.73 1.82
N MET A 98 -24.97 2.14 1.61
CA MET A 98 -24.53 2.94 0.47
C MET A 98 -23.88 2.10 -0.65
N LYS A 99 -23.67 0.80 -0.42
CA LYS A 99 -22.88 -0.08 -1.29
C LYS A 99 -23.34 -0.02 -2.76
N GLY A 100 -24.64 -0.19 -3.00
CA GLY A 100 -25.19 -0.21 -4.36
C GLY A 100 -25.03 1.14 -5.08
N ASP A 101 -25.28 2.26 -4.39
CA ASP A 101 -25.11 3.60 -4.97
C ASP A 101 -23.64 3.87 -5.34
N LEU A 102 -22.71 3.48 -4.45
CA LEU A 102 -21.28 3.60 -4.69
C LEU A 102 -20.82 2.74 -5.86
N GLU A 103 -21.32 1.51 -5.95
CA GLU A 103 -21.02 0.57 -7.05
C GLU A 103 -21.39 1.15 -8.41
N VAL A 104 -22.64 1.58 -8.56
CA VAL A 104 -23.16 2.21 -9.79
C VAL A 104 -22.32 3.44 -10.13
N LYS A 105 -21.97 4.25 -9.13
CA LYS A 105 -21.22 5.47 -9.35
C LYS A 105 -19.78 5.21 -9.79
N ILE A 106 -19.10 4.23 -9.20
CA ILE A 106 -17.75 3.83 -9.59
C ILE A 106 -17.77 3.24 -10.99
N HIS A 107 -18.76 2.39 -11.31
CA HIS A 107 -18.92 1.80 -12.63
C HIS A 107 -19.13 2.87 -13.70
N ASN A 108 -20.05 3.81 -13.50
CA ASN A 108 -20.28 4.90 -14.45
C ASN A 108 -19.02 5.78 -14.62
N PHE A 109 -18.33 6.08 -13.52
CA PHE A 109 -17.08 6.83 -13.58
C PHE A 109 -15.99 6.10 -14.38
N PHE A 110 -15.88 4.79 -14.20
CA PHE A 110 -14.94 3.95 -14.94
C PHE A 110 -15.24 3.98 -16.46
N GLU A 111 -16.48 3.73 -16.85
CA GLU A 111 -16.92 3.73 -18.25
C GLU A 111 -16.72 5.11 -18.91
N ASP A 112 -17.17 6.18 -18.24
CA ASP A 112 -17.18 7.52 -18.83
C ASP A 112 -15.79 8.17 -18.89
N HIS A 113 -14.89 7.83 -17.95
CA HIS A 113 -13.66 8.60 -17.75
C HIS A 113 -12.36 7.78 -17.78
N ILE A 114 -12.38 6.48 -17.52
CA ILE A 114 -11.15 5.70 -17.37
C ILE A 114 -10.96 4.69 -18.51
N ARG A 115 -11.98 3.88 -18.81
CA ARG A 115 -11.89 2.67 -19.65
C ARG A 115 -11.14 2.87 -20.96
N ASP A 116 -11.46 3.95 -21.68
CA ASP A 116 -10.87 4.26 -22.99
C ASP A 116 -9.77 5.33 -22.95
N ASN A 117 -9.52 5.94 -21.79
CA ASN A 117 -8.53 7.00 -21.61
C ASN A 117 -7.20 6.51 -21.00
N PHE A 118 -7.14 5.26 -20.54
CA PHE A 118 -5.92 4.66 -20.00
C PHE A 118 -5.34 3.63 -20.98
N GLU A 119 -4.02 3.68 -21.18
CA GLU A 119 -3.34 2.88 -22.22
C GLU A 119 -3.29 1.39 -21.90
N SER A 120 -3.19 1.02 -20.61
CA SER A 120 -3.12 -0.37 -20.20
C SER A 120 -4.48 -1.07 -20.29
N VAL A 121 -4.45 -2.35 -20.63
CA VAL A 121 -5.62 -3.23 -20.69
C VAL A 121 -5.92 -3.88 -19.33
N HIS A 122 -4.90 -3.96 -18.47
CA HIS A 122 -4.96 -4.52 -17.12
C HIS A 122 -4.34 -3.55 -16.14
N TYR A 123 -5.09 -3.10 -15.16
CA TYR A 123 -4.59 -2.16 -14.16
C TYR A 123 -5.47 -2.17 -12.92
N VAL A 124 -4.97 -1.55 -11.88
CA VAL A 124 -5.69 -1.27 -10.65
C VAL A 124 -5.76 0.24 -10.51
N PHE A 125 -6.89 0.78 -10.08
CA PHE A 125 -7.00 2.19 -9.78
C PHE A 125 -7.74 2.41 -8.46
N ASP A 126 -7.31 3.42 -7.73
CA ASP A 126 -7.90 3.80 -6.45
C ASP A 126 -8.76 5.05 -6.66
N VAL A 127 -9.94 5.07 -6.04
CA VAL A 127 -10.87 6.20 -6.08
C VAL A 127 -11.29 6.64 -4.69
N TYR A 128 -11.58 7.93 -4.56
CA TYR A 128 -12.16 8.53 -3.37
C TYR A 128 -13.51 9.17 -3.70
N ILE A 129 -14.52 8.87 -2.88
CA ILE A 129 -15.88 9.42 -3.03
C ILE A 129 -16.28 10.15 -1.75
N PRO A 130 -16.28 11.49 -1.70
CA PRO A 130 -16.70 12.22 -0.50
C PRO A 130 -18.12 11.81 -0.07
N ARG A 131 -18.44 11.93 1.23
CA ARG A 131 -19.75 11.51 1.79
C ARG A 131 -20.96 12.19 1.16
N ASN A 132 -20.80 13.41 0.63
CA ASN A 132 -21.87 14.10 -0.11
C ASN A 132 -22.14 13.46 -1.48
N GLN A 133 -21.31 12.51 -1.90
CA GLN A 133 -21.37 11.79 -3.16
C GLN A 133 -21.54 12.72 -4.37
N GLU A 134 -20.89 13.89 -4.37
CA GLU A 134 -20.98 14.80 -5.52
C GLU A 134 -20.08 14.38 -6.66
N LYS A 135 -18.87 13.87 -6.35
CA LYS A 135 -17.84 13.53 -7.35
C LYS A 135 -17.14 12.22 -7.01
N VAL A 136 -16.44 11.67 -8.00
CA VAL A 136 -15.47 10.58 -7.83
C VAL A 136 -14.10 11.16 -8.17
N TRP A 137 -13.12 10.93 -7.32
CA TRP A 137 -11.75 11.40 -7.51
C TRP A 137 -10.84 10.20 -7.73
N VAL A 138 -10.03 10.22 -8.79
CA VAL A 138 -8.92 9.28 -8.92
C VAL A 138 -7.87 9.62 -7.87
N VAL A 139 -7.46 8.62 -7.11
CA VAL A 139 -6.39 8.71 -6.12
C VAL A 139 -5.10 8.21 -6.72
N ASP A 140 -5.11 7.05 -7.38
CA ASP A 140 -3.88 6.42 -7.86
C ASP A 140 -4.13 5.38 -8.95
N PHE A 141 -3.10 5.06 -9.74
CA PHE A 141 -3.09 3.92 -10.67
C PHE A 141 -1.92 3.00 -10.32
N ASN A 142 -2.16 1.70 -10.36
CA ASN A 142 -1.21 0.67 -9.97
C ASN A 142 -1.21 -0.47 -11.02
N PRO A 143 -0.08 -1.18 -11.19
CA PRO A 143 -0.03 -2.36 -12.06
C PRO A 143 -0.98 -3.46 -11.60
N PHE A 144 -1.53 -4.23 -12.55
CA PHE A 144 -2.29 -5.44 -12.27
C PHE A 144 -1.32 -6.62 -12.06
N SER A 145 -0.76 -6.71 -10.86
CA SER A 145 0.22 -7.72 -10.48
C SER A 145 0.30 -7.89 -8.98
N THR A 146 0.88 -9.01 -8.52
CA THR A 146 1.06 -9.34 -7.10
C THR A 146 1.85 -8.33 -6.28
N THR A 147 2.57 -7.41 -6.93
CA THR A 147 3.24 -6.27 -6.30
C THR A 147 2.25 -5.24 -5.74
N THR A 148 1.03 -5.19 -6.28
CA THR A 148 -0.06 -4.34 -5.80
C THR A 148 -0.88 -5.12 -4.77
N ASP A 149 -1.15 -4.54 -3.61
CA ASP A 149 -1.97 -5.15 -2.57
C ASP A 149 -3.41 -5.45 -3.07
N SER A 150 -3.84 -6.72 -3.03
CA SER A 150 -5.17 -7.16 -3.50
C SER A 150 -6.29 -6.95 -2.46
N LEU A 151 -5.95 -6.62 -1.21
CA LEU A 151 -6.87 -6.28 -0.13
C LEU A 151 -7.89 -7.39 0.15
N LEU A 152 -9.16 -7.19 -0.23
CA LEU A 152 -10.25 -8.13 -0.01
C LEU A 152 -10.39 -9.17 -1.13
N TYR A 153 -9.36 -9.26 -1.99
CA TYR A 153 -9.25 -10.26 -3.04
C TYR A 153 -7.96 -11.06 -2.89
N GLU A 154 -7.96 -12.24 -3.47
CA GLU A 154 -6.77 -13.01 -3.78
C GLU A 154 -6.28 -12.71 -5.21
N TRP A 155 -4.96 -12.65 -5.40
CA TRP A 155 -4.42 -12.45 -6.76
C TRP A 155 -4.74 -13.61 -7.71
N THR A 156 -4.90 -14.82 -7.18
CA THR A 156 -5.24 -16.00 -7.97
C THR A 156 -6.65 -15.92 -8.55
N GLU A 157 -7.63 -15.39 -7.79
CA GLU A 157 -8.99 -15.18 -8.32
C GLU A 157 -9.04 -14.03 -9.33
N LEU A 158 -8.33 -12.92 -9.08
CA LEU A 158 -8.25 -11.80 -10.03
C LEU A 158 -7.58 -12.22 -11.35
N ALA A 159 -6.48 -12.98 -11.25
CA ALA A 159 -5.74 -13.46 -12.42
C ALA A 159 -6.54 -14.50 -13.23
N SER A 160 -7.38 -15.30 -12.58
CA SER A 160 -8.23 -16.31 -13.24
C SER A 160 -9.65 -15.83 -13.60
N PHE A 161 -10.01 -14.60 -13.25
CA PHE A 161 -11.32 -14.01 -13.55
C PHE A 161 -11.63 -14.06 -15.05
N ASP A 162 -12.83 -14.53 -15.39
CA ASP A 162 -13.32 -14.68 -16.76
C ASP A 162 -14.38 -13.61 -17.02
N VAL A 163 -14.02 -12.58 -17.77
CA VAL A 163 -14.85 -11.38 -18.01
C VAL A 163 -16.16 -11.70 -18.73
N ASP A 164 -16.24 -12.81 -19.47
CA ASP A 164 -17.43 -13.18 -20.23
C ASP A 164 -18.43 -14.02 -19.40
N LYS A 165 -18.01 -14.53 -18.24
CA LYS A 165 -18.78 -15.52 -17.45
C LYS A 165 -19.06 -15.10 -16.01
N GLN A 166 -18.35 -14.12 -15.49
CA GLN A 166 -18.40 -13.73 -14.09
C GLN A 166 -18.78 -12.26 -13.99
N ASP A 167 -19.65 -11.95 -13.03
CA ASP A 167 -19.99 -10.58 -12.68
C ASP A 167 -18.98 -10.04 -11.65
N PRO A 168 -18.55 -8.77 -11.78
CA PRO A 168 -17.71 -8.14 -10.78
C PRO A 168 -18.45 -8.05 -9.44
N GLU A 169 -17.71 -8.24 -8.36
CA GLU A 169 -18.23 -8.05 -7.01
C GLU A 169 -17.73 -6.72 -6.44
N PHE A 170 -18.56 -6.03 -5.66
CA PHE A 170 -18.08 -5.02 -4.72
C PHE A 170 -17.94 -5.62 -3.32
N ARG A 171 -16.70 -5.76 -2.81
CA ARG A 171 -16.41 -6.28 -1.46
C ARG A 171 -16.19 -5.16 -0.44
N ILE A 172 -16.91 -5.23 0.67
CA ILE A 172 -16.72 -4.37 1.83
C ILE A 172 -16.64 -5.25 3.08
N ILE A 173 -15.96 -4.78 4.12
CA ILE A 173 -15.93 -5.46 5.40
C ILE A 173 -17.34 -5.48 6.00
N GLN A 174 -17.88 -6.66 6.28
CA GLN A 174 -19.28 -6.83 6.66
C GLN A 174 -19.51 -6.78 8.17
N SER A 175 -18.48 -7.00 8.99
CA SER A 175 -18.62 -6.99 10.44
C SER A 175 -17.34 -6.59 11.16
N GLN A 176 -17.49 -6.20 12.44
CA GLN A 176 -16.34 -5.95 13.30
C GLN A 176 -15.47 -7.20 13.52
N ALA A 177 -16.08 -8.39 13.53
CA ALA A 177 -15.34 -9.64 13.69
C ALA A 177 -14.45 -9.92 12.47
N GLU A 178 -14.96 -9.67 11.27
CA GLU A 178 -14.20 -9.76 10.02
C GLU A 178 -13.07 -8.71 9.98
N ALA A 179 -13.36 -7.46 10.36
CA ALA A 179 -12.31 -6.43 10.49
C ALA A 179 -11.18 -6.88 11.42
N SER A 180 -11.53 -7.44 12.58
CA SER A 180 -10.54 -7.94 13.55
C SER A 180 -9.78 -9.18 13.06
N ALA A 181 -10.39 -10.02 12.21
CA ALA A 181 -9.73 -11.18 11.62
C ALA A 181 -8.75 -10.77 10.50
N ASN A 182 -9.12 -9.73 9.73
CA ASN A 182 -8.29 -9.17 8.66
C ASN A 182 -7.23 -8.19 9.20
N ALA A 183 -7.43 -7.65 10.41
CA ALA A 183 -6.45 -6.81 11.08
C ALA A 183 -5.43 -7.67 11.84
N CYS A 184 -4.15 -7.45 11.57
CA CYS A 184 -3.11 -7.87 12.50
C CYS A 184 -3.17 -6.99 13.76
N SER A 185 -2.88 -7.55 14.95
CA SER A 185 -2.72 -6.76 16.18
C SER A 185 -1.56 -5.75 16.10
N ALA A 186 -0.67 -5.90 15.11
CA ALA A 186 0.41 -4.97 14.85
C ALA A 186 -0.08 -3.75 14.03
N PRO A 187 0.52 -2.57 14.24
CA PRO A 187 0.26 -1.40 13.39
C PRO A 187 0.41 -1.73 11.90
N ARG A 188 -0.35 -1.04 11.05
CA ARG A 188 -0.22 -1.17 9.60
C ARG A 188 1.21 -0.80 9.19
N PHE A 189 1.83 -1.64 8.36
CA PHE A 189 3.25 -1.54 7.97
C PHE A 189 4.24 -1.70 9.13
N ALA A 190 3.89 -2.41 10.21
CA ALA A 190 4.77 -2.61 11.37
C ALA A 190 6.14 -3.21 11.00
N THR A 191 6.21 -4.06 9.97
CA THR A 191 7.48 -4.59 9.45
C THR A 191 8.42 -3.47 8.98
N ASN A 192 7.89 -2.40 8.40
CA ASN A 192 8.64 -1.23 7.94
C ASN A 192 9.05 -0.28 9.08
N MET A 193 8.64 -0.58 10.31
CA MET A 193 9.02 0.17 11.51
C MET A 193 10.20 -0.46 12.26
N VAL A 194 10.67 -1.62 11.79
CA VAL A 194 11.70 -2.42 12.46
C VAL A 194 12.94 -2.51 11.56
N PRO A 195 14.16 -2.42 12.11
CA PRO A 195 15.37 -2.57 11.30
C PRO A 195 15.42 -3.91 10.57
N LYS A 196 15.87 -3.89 9.31
CA LYS A 196 15.95 -5.07 8.46
C LYS A 196 16.72 -6.23 9.09
N ASP A 197 17.83 -5.95 9.76
CA ASP A 197 18.64 -6.97 10.44
C ASP A 197 17.83 -7.78 11.47
N VAL A 198 16.87 -7.13 12.15
CA VAL A 198 15.98 -7.79 13.13
C VAL A 198 14.98 -8.70 12.43
N ILE A 199 14.47 -8.28 11.27
CA ILE A 199 13.54 -9.08 10.46
C ILE A 199 14.27 -10.30 9.90
N ASP A 200 15.46 -10.10 9.32
CA ASP A 200 16.29 -11.16 8.75
C ASP A 200 16.73 -12.18 9.83
N LEU A 201 16.96 -11.72 11.06
CA LEU A 201 17.22 -12.59 12.22
C LEU A 201 16.00 -13.43 12.64
N SER A 202 14.78 -12.93 12.39
CA SER A 202 13.53 -13.61 12.78
C SER A 202 13.04 -14.62 11.74
N ASP A 203 13.48 -14.51 10.48
CA ASP A 203 12.94 -15.29 9.38
C ASP A 203 13.24 -16.80 9.51
N GLY A 204 12.19 -17.61 9.40
CA GLY A 204 12.27 -19.08 9.53
C GLY A 204 12.62 -19.63 10.93
N ARG A 205 12.63 -18.79 11.98
CA ARG A 205 13.04 -19.20 13.33
C ARG A 205 11.89 -19.19 14.33
N SER A 206 12.01 -20.01 15.37
CA SER A 206 11.13 -19.90 16.54
C SER A 206 11.48 -18.66 17.38
N ILE A 207 10.53 -18.19 18.18
CA ILE A 207 10.72 -17.02 19.07
C ILE A 207 11.92 -17.20 20.02
N ALA A 208 12.15 -18.43 20.51
CA ALA A 208 13.26 -18.72 21.41
C ALA A 208 14.62 -18.63 20.70
N GLU A 209 14.73 -19.19 19.49
CA GLU A 209 15.94 -19.12 18.66
C GLU A 209 16.24 -17.68 18.23
N PHE A 210 15.21 -16.90 17.91
CA PHE A 210 15.35 -15.47 17.65
C PHE A 210 15.89 -14.73 18.87
N ALA A 211 15.33 -14.96 20.06
CA ALA A 211 15.74 -14.26 21.28
C ALA A 211 17.21 -14.55 21.65
N GLU A 212 17.66 -15.80 21.53
CA GLU A 212 19.04 -16.19 21.80
C GLU A 212 20.01 -15.51 20.83
N GLU A 213 19.71 -15.53 19.53
CA GLU A 213 20.59 -14.96 18.51
C GLU A 213 20.60 -13.42 18.55
N PHE A 214 19.44 -12.80 18.80
CA PHE A 214 19.36 -11.36 18.98
C PHE A 214 20.18 -10.89 20.19
N GLN A 215 20.12 -11.63 21.29
CA GLN A 215 20.95 -11.36 22.47
C GLN A 215 22.46 -11.53 22.16
N ARG A 216 22.83 -12.56 21.40
CA ARG A 216 24.21 -12.78 20.94
C ARG A 216 24.70 -11.63 20.05
N ALA A 217 23.90 -11.20 19.07
CA ALA A 217 24.24 -10.10 18.15
C ALA A 217 24.40 -8.75 18.88
N MET A 218 23.55 -8.48 19.88
CA MET A 218 23.66 -7.29 20.75
C MET A 218 24.96 -7.28 21.56
N VAL A 219 25.35 -8.43 22.14
CA VAL A 219 26.61 -8.55 22.91
C VAL A 219 27.83 -8.40 22.01
N MET A 220 27.81 -8.98 20.81
CA MET A 220 28.89 -8.84 19.83
C MET A 220 29.05 -7.39 19.36
N SER A 221 27.94 -6.67 19.16
CA SER A 221 27.97 -5.26 18.72
C SER A 221 28.43 -4.32 19.83
N ALA A 222 28.12 -4.62 21.09
CA ALA A 222 28.58 -3.83 22.24
C ALA A 222 30.06 -4.08 22.60
N GLY A 223 30.60 -5.26 22.30
CA GLY A 223 31.99 -5.62 22.59
C GLY A 223 33.04 -5.09 21.60
N GLY A 224 32.62 -4.44 20.51
CA GLY A 224 33.52 -3.95 19.44
C GLY A 224 34.00 -2.50 19.58
N GLN A 225 33.67 -1.80 20.69
CA GLN A 225 34.03 -0.39 20.92
C GLN A 225 35.14 -0.16 21.96
N GLU A 226 35.76 -1.22 22.51
CA GLU A 226 36.90 -1.11 23.43
C GLU A 226 38.16 -1.78 22.87
N SER A 227 38.78 -1.18 21.85
CA SER A 227 40.24 -1.27 21.63
C SER A 227 40.62 -0.45 20.39
N ASP A 228 41.00 0.81 20.59
CA ASP A 228 42.03 1.51 19.81
C ASP A 228 42.20 2.91 20.43
N ASP A 229 42.67 2.94 21.68
CA ASP A 229 43.44 4.06 22.18
C ASP A 229 44.51 3.51 23.13
N ASP A 230 45.68 4.13 23.08
CA ASP A 230 46.94 3.80 23.78
C ASP A 230 47.79 2.65 23.23
N SER A 231 48.71 3.01 22.33
CA SER A 231 50.14 2.67 22.51
C SER A 231 51.01 3.65 21.70
N GLU A 232 51.76 4.47 22.43
CA GLU A 232 52.92 5.27 21.97
C GLU A 232 54.01 4.43 21.28
#